data_AF-A0ABD3FAW9-F1
#
_entry.id   AF-A0ABD3FAW9-F1
#
_cell.length_a   1.000
_cell.length_b   1.000
_cell.length_c   1.000
_cell.angle_alpha   90.00
_cell.angle_beta   90.00
_cell.angle_gamma   90.00
#
_symmetry.space_group_name_H-M   'P 1'
#
loop_
_entity.id
_entity.type
_entity.pdbx_description
1 polymer ?
#
loop_
_entity_poly.entity_id
_entity_poly.type
_entity_poly.pdbx_seq_one_letter_code
_entity_poly.pdbx_strand_id
1 'polypeptide(L)'
;MLDGIGYWALLRTGVTPTALIKDVRVAETGVKLAREKFFLQWLRFVKKYRLKHGEFSFADSDMLTALRKIMPDDGQLVSLLQSLRKTADMKSHANTMIRFLFMGSPSTRSMMNTRCLDAGEDPAVVFKILSLDDAIFFKEKTSLSQWLDYMTKFRAQNGEQKKRLQTSIDTSLQSLESRPTDEMAALFQSFKATQGMENIASKLQSRVFTNWINSDFDPVHIVKQLKGLPESYFSPSLTYKTTEAFALQYATRNGEKTLKKVEELFAKQETKKALAAAMDEYNDFSDR
;
A
#
# COMPACT_ATOMS: atom_id res chain seq x y z
N MET A 1 22.36 -34.93 -7.32
CA MET A 1 21.54 -33.99 -8.14
C MET A 1 20.28 -34.77 -8.44
N LEU A 2 19.10 -34.32 -8.03
CA LEU A 2 17.87 -35.05 -8.41
C LEU A 2 17.69 -34.89 -9.92
N ASP A 3 17.87 -35.98 -10.66
CA ASP A 3 17.60 -36.02 -12.09
C ASP A 3 16.08 -35.97 -12.34
N GLY A 4 15.68 -35.95 -13.62
CA GLY A 4 14.26 -35.95 -13.98
C GLY A 4 13.50 -37.13 -13.39
N ILE A 5 14.14 -38.29 -13.20
CA ILE A 5 13.52 -39.54 -12.77
C ILE A 5 13.27 -39.53 -11.26
N GLY A 6 14.25 -39.13 -10.45
CA GLY A 6 14.10 -38.97 -8.99
C GLY A 6 13.06 -37.93 -8.62
N TYR A 7 12.91 -36.89 -9.45
CA TYR A 7 11.87 -35.88 -9.30
C TYR A 7 10.45 -36.45 -9.46
N TRP A 8 10.21 -37.21 -10.53
CA TRP A 8 8.92 -37.83 -10.81
C TRP A 8 8.55 -38.90 -9.79
N ALA A 9 9.55 -39.64 -9.27
CA ALA A 9 9.35 -40.59 -8.18
C ALA A 9 8.80 -39.90 -6.92
N LEU A 10 9.41 -38.79 -6.48
CA LEU A 10 8.94 -38.03 -5.30
C LEU A 10 7.51 -37.49 -5.45
N LEU A 11 7.15 -36.98 -6.63
CA LEU A 11 5.78 -36.54 -6.90
C LEU A 11 4.76 -37.68 -6.95
N ARG A 12 5.19 -38.91 -7.21
CA ARG A 12 4.32 -40.10 -7.28
C ARG A 12 4.14 -40.75 -5.90
N THR A 13 5.13 -40.64 -5.03
CA THR A 13 5.09 -41.17 -3.66
C THR A 13 4.39 -40.25 -2.65
N GLY A 14 3.87 -39.10 -3.08
CA GLY A 14 3.10 -38.18 -2.23
C GLY A 14 3.95 -37.36 -1.26
N VAL A 15 5.27 -37.26 -1.48
CA VAL A 15 6.14 -36.42 -0.66
C VAL A 15 5.72 -34.95 -0.80
N THR A 16 5.48 -34.28 0.33
CA THR A 16 5.09 -32.86 0.34
C THR A 16 6.32 -31.95 0.35
N PRO A 17 6.22 -30.70 -0.13
CA PRO A 17 7.32 -29.75 -0.04
C PRO A 17 7.80 -29.52 1.40
N THR A 18 6.88 -29.53 2.37
CA THR A 18 7.20 -29.42 3.80
C THR A 18 8.03 -30.59 4.32
N ALA A 19 7.84 -31.80 3.81
CA ALA A 19 8.66 -32.95 4.20
C ALA A 19 10.09 -32.77 3.67
N LEU A 20 10.23 -32.36 2.41
CA LEU A 20 11.52 -32.26 1.73
C LEU A 20 12.41 -31.11 2.24
N ILE A 21 11.83 -29.99 2.67
CA ILE A 21 12.61 -28.85 3.19
C ILE A 21 13.26 -29.15 4.55
N LYS A 22 12.72 -30.08 5.35
CA LYS A 22 13.24 -30.37 6.69
C LYS A 22 14.67 -30.90 6.67
N ASP A 23 15.06 -31.54 5.57
CA ASP A 23 16.40 -32.09 5.37
C ASP A 23 17.41 -31.04 4.88
N VAL A 24 16.97 -29.81 4.63
CA VAL A 24 17.85 -28.67 4.37
C VAL A 24 18.63 -28.39 5.66
N ARG A 25 19.90 -28.79 5.69
CA ARG A 25 20.85 -28.28 6.69
C ARG A 25 20.93 -26.77 6.53
N VAL A 26 20.55 -26.03 7.56
CA VAL A 26 20.55 -24.57 7.59
C VAL A 26 22.00 -24.10 7.68
N ALA A 27 22.72 -24.19 6.58
CA ALA A 27 24.06 -23.63 6.47
C ALA A 27 23.91 -22.10 6.38
N GLU A 28 24.22 -21.44 7.49
CA GLU A 28 24.73 -20.07 7.57
C GLU A 28 23.94 -19.01 6.77
N THR A 29 23.06 -18.27 7.44
CA THR A 29 22.35 -17.06 6.92
C THR A 29 21.38 -17.26 5.74
N GLY A 30 20.34 -16.43 5.67
CA GLY A 30 19.34 -16.46 4.60
C GLY A 30 19.92 -16.26 3.19
N VAL A 31 21.01 -15.47 3.08
CA VAL A 31 21.65 -15.16 1.79
C VAL A 31 22.41 -16.37 1.23
N LYS A 32 23.12 -17.15 2.06
CA LYS A 32 23.81 -18.35 1.56
C LYS A 32 22.80 -19.44 1.23
N LEU A 33 21.77 -19.63 2.06
CA LEU A 33 20.69 -20.59 1.78
C LEU A 33 20.04 -20.35 0.41
N ALA A 34 19.82 -19.09 0.02
CA ALA A 34 19.26 -18.75 -1.29
C ALA A 34 20.10 -19.26 -2.49
N ARG A 35 21.40 -19.54 -2.28
CA ARG A 35 22.34 -20.04 -3.29
C ARG A 35 22.61 -21.54 -3.15
N GLU A 36 22.10 -22.17 -2.09
CA GLU A 36 22.34 -23.58 -1.82
C GLU A 36 21.66 -24.46 -2.87
N LYS A 37 22.44 -25.39 -3.44
CA LYS A 37 22.00 -26.25 -4.54
C LYS A 37 20.78 -27.10 -4.18
N PHE A 38 20.68 -27.52 -2.92
CA PHE A 38 19.54 -28.31 -2.44
C PHE A 38 18.30 -27.42 -2.26
N PHE A 39 18.45 -26.22 -1.73
CA PHE A 39 17.36 -25.26 -1.60
C PHE A 39 16.77 -24.86 -2.96
N LEU A 40 17.63 -24.59 -3.96
CA LEU A 40 17.18 -24.32 -5.33
C LEU A 40 16.44 -25.51 -5.96
N GLN A 41 16.85 -26.74 -5.65
CA GLN A 41 16.11 -27.94 -6.06
C GLN A 41 14.74 -28.03 -5.38
N TRP A 42 14.67 -27.69 -4.09
CA TRP A 42 13.40 -27.63 -3.36
C TRP A 42 12.45 -26.58 -3.94
N LEU A 43 12.93 -25.39 -4.32
CA LEU A 43 12.09 -24.38 -5.00
C LEU A 43 11.52 -24.91 -6.32
N ARG A 44 12.34 -25.61 -7.12
CA ARG A 44 11.87 -26.28 -8.35
C ARG A 44 10.85 -27.36 -8.05
N PHE A 45 10.98 -28.05 -6.90
CA PHE A 45 10.01 -29.02 -6.44
C PHE A 45 8.67 -28.41 -6.06
N VAL A 46 8.69 -27.35 -5.26
CA VAL A 46 7.49 -26.55 -4.95
C VAL A 46 6.76 -26.16 -6.23
N LYS A 47 7.49 -25.63 -7.22
CA LYS A 47 6.91 -25.21 -8.50
C LYS A 47 6.16 -26.34 -9.21
N LYS A 48 6.78 -27.50 -9.44
CA LYS A 48 6.05 -28.57 -10.17
C LYS A 48 5.04 -29.31 -9.29
N TYR A 49 5.19 -29.28 -7.96
CA TYR A 49 4.15 -29.74 -7.04
C TYR A 49 2.87 -28.91 -7.21
N ARG A 50 2.98 -27.57 -7.20
CA ARG A 50 1.86 -26.65 -7.48
C ARG A 50 1.27 -26.86 -8.86
N LEU A 51 2.10 -27.04 -9.90
CA LEU A 51 1.60 -27.33 -11.25
C LEU A 51 0.79 -28.62 -11.34
N LYS A 52 1.15 -29.66 -10.57
CA LYS A 52 0.48 -30.96 -10.60
C LYS A 52 -0.80 -30.99 -9.76
N HIS A 53 -0.78 -30.34 -8.59
CA HIS A 53 -1.85 -30.47 -7.59
C HIS A 53 -2.77 -29.25 -7.52
N GLY A 54 -2.36 -28.12 -8.09
CA GLY A 54 -3.03 -26.83 -7.99
C GLY A 54 -2.17 -25.82 -7.23
N GLU A 55 -2.25 -24.54 -7.60
CA GLU A 55 -1.44 -23.47 -7.01
C GLU A 55 -1.65 -23.36 -5.49
N PHE A 56 -2.87 -23.63 -5.03
CA PHE A 56 -3.25 -23.58 -3.62
C PHE A 56 -2.89 -24.85 -2.82
N SER A 57 -2.38 -25.91 -3.46
CA SER A 57 -1.99 -27.14 -2.74
C SER A 57 -0.72 -26.98 -1.90
N PHE A 58 0.04 -25.91 -2.14
CA PHE A 58 1.15 -25.47 -1.30
C PHE A 58 1.34 -23.97 -1.47
N ALA A 59 0.43 -23.17 -0.91
CA ALA A 59 0.38 -21.73 -1.13
C ALA A 59 1.62 -21.02 -0.56
N ASP A 60 1.77 -19.72 -0.85
CA ASP A 60 2.88 -18.93 -0.32
C ASP A 60 2.86 -18.85 1.23
N SER A 61 1.69 -18.98 1.85
CA SER A 61 1.56 -19.11 3.31
C SER A 61 2.15 -20.42 3.85
N ASP A 62 1.96 -21.52 3.13
CA ASP A 62 2.53 -22.83 3.48
C ASP A 62 4.04 -22.81 3.31
N MET A 63 4.50 -22.20 2.20
CA MET A 63 5.92 -22.00 1.93
C MET A 63 6.58 -21.16 3.03
N LEU A 64 5.99 -20.02 3.41
CA LEU A 64 6.50 -19.18 4.49
C LEU A 64 6.55 -19.94 5.82
N THR A 65 5.50 -20.71 6.13
CA THR A 65 5.44 -21.54 7.34
C THR A 65 6.54 -22.61 7.36
N ALA A 66 6.81 -23.24 6.22
CA ALA A 66 7.86 -24.24 6.08
C ALA A 66 9.26 -23.61 6.20
N LEU A 67 9.48 -22.43 5.60
CA LEU A 67 10.73 -21.68 5.74
C LEU A 67 10.97 -21.23 7.18
N ARG A 68 9.94 -20.73 7.89
CA ARG A 68 10.06 -20.31 9.29
C ARG A 68 10.46 -21.46 10.22
N LYS A 69 10.09 -22.71 9.90
CA LYS A 69 10.51 -23.88 10.69
C LYS A 69 12.00 -24.17 10.60
N ILE A 70 12.59 -23.98 9.43
CA ILE A 70 14.03 -24.17 9.23
C ILE A 70 14.82 -22.87 9.48
N MET A 71 14.16 -21.72 9.48
CA MET A 71 14.76 -20.40 9.70
C MET A 71 13.87 -19.57 10.64
N PRO A 72 13.91 -19.83 11.96
CA PRO A 72 13.03 -19.18 12.92
C PRO A 72 13.31 -17.69 13.13
N ASP A 73 14.54 -17.24 12.81
CA ASP A 73 14.90 -15.83 12.87
C ASP A 73 14.25 -15.06 11.72
N ASP A 74 13.27 -14.22 12.04
CA ASP A 74 12.55 -13.39 11.06
C ASP A 74 13.51 -12.49 10.26
N GLY A 75 14.66 -12.06 10.82
CA GLY A 75 15.65 -11.25 10.11
C GLY A 75 16.38 -12.02 8.99
N GLN A 76 16.79 -13.26 9.27
CA GLN A 76 17.36 -14.18 8.30
C GLN A 76 16.33 -14.60 7.26
N LEU A 77 15.09 -14.83 7.68
CA LEU A 77 13.97 -15.14 6.80
C LEU A 77 13.70 -14.00 5.82
N VAL A 78 13.70 -12.75 6.29
CA VAL A 78 13.56 -11.57 5.42
C VAL A 78 14.74 -11.46 4.45
N SER A 79 15.97 -11.74 4.91
CA SER A 79 17.16 -11.72 4.05
C SER A 79 17.10 -12.79 2.95
N LEU A 80 16.56 -13.97 3.26
CA LEU A 80 16.27 -15.03 2.31
C LEU A 80 15.23 -14.57 1.27
N LEU A 81 14.09 -14.05 1.72
CA LEU A 81 13.02 -13.58 0.83
C LEU A 81 13.51 -12.42 -0.07
N GLN A 82 14.30 -11.50 0.49
CA GLN A 82 14.96 -10.44 -0.26
C GLN A 82 15.90 -10.97 -1.35
N SER A 83 16.64 -12.04 -1.05
CA SER A 83 17.50 -12.70 -2.03
C SER A 83 16.66 -13.37 -3.14
N LEU A 84 15.55 -14.00 -2.78
CA LEU A 84 14.63 -14.63 -3.72
C LEU A 84 13.95 -13.63 -4.67
N ARG A 85 13.73 -12.38 -4.24
CA ARG A 85 13.18 -11.32 -5.11
C ARG A 85 14.05 -11.00 -6.32
N LYS A 86 15.34 -11.31 -6.25
CA LYS A 86 16.30 -11.11 -7.35
C LYS A 86 16.15 -12.17 -8.45
N THR A 87 15.45 -13.27 -8.18
CA THR A 87 15.14 -14.31 -9.15
C THR A 87 13.75 -14.05 -9.72
N ALA A 88 13.65 -13.86 -11.04
CA ALA A 88 12.42 -13.40 -11.69
C ALA A 88 11.19 -14.29 -11.41
N ASP A 89 11.37 -15.60 -11.33
CA ASP A 89 10.31 -16.58 -11.05
C ASP A 89 9.85 -16.61 -9.59
N MET A 90 10.67 -16.11 -8.65
CA MET A 90 10.37 -16.07 -7.22
C MET A 90 9.96 -14.69 -6.74
N LYS A 91 10.09 -13.64 -7.56
CA LYS A 91 9.83 -12.26 -7.16
C LYS A 91 8.43 -12.03 -6.60
N SER A 92 7.40 -12.52 -7.29
CA SER A 92 6.01 -12.35 -6.84
C SER A 92 5.75 -13.11 -5.54
N HIS A 93 6.16 -14.37 -5.48
CA HIS A 93 5.98 -15.21 -4.27
C HIS A 93 6.74 -14.66 -3.06
N ALA A 94 7.96 -14.16 -3.26
CA ALA A 94 8.74 -13.53 -2.20
C ALA A 94 8.10 -12.22 -1.72
N ASN A 95 7.54 -11.41 -2.62
CA ASN A 95 6.78 -10.22 -2.22
C ASN A 95 5.53 -10.60 -1.40
N THR A 96 4.77 -11.62 -1.83
CA THR A 96 3.61 -12.14 -1.09
C THR A 96 4.00 -12.59 0.33
N MET A 97 5.08 -13.36 0.45
CA MET A 97 5.58 -13.82 1.75
C MET A 97 6.05 -12.66 2.63
N ILE A 98 6.73 -11.65 2.07
CA ILE A 98 7.10 -10.44 2.82
C ILE A 98 5.85 -9.66 3.26
N ARG A 99 4.81 -9.59 2.42
CA ARG A 99 3.53 -8.97 2.78
C ARG A 99 2.90 -9.66 3.99
N PHE A 100 2.92 -11.00 4.06
CA PHE A 100 2.47 -11.73 5.24
C PHE A 100 3.24 -11.35 6.51
N LEU A 101 4.55 -11.06 6.40
CA LEU A 101 5.34 -10.56 7.52
C LEU A 101 4.92 -9.14 7.95
N PHE A 102 4.62 -8.25 6.99
CA PHE A 102 4.02 -6.93 7.27
C PHE A 102 2.61 -7.00 7.88
N MET A 103 1.87 -8.08 7.67
CA MET A 103 0.55 -8.29 8.27
C MET A 103 0.61 -9.08 9.59
N GLY A 104 1.81 -9.46 10.02
CA GLY A 104 2.04 -10.19 11.26
C GLY A 104 1.90 -9.33 12.51
N SER A 105 2.66 -9.68 13.55
CA SER A 105 2.65 -8.96 14.82
C SER A 105 3.22 -7.54 14.71
N PRO A 106 2.99 -6.65 15.69
CA PRO A 106 3.69 -5.37 15.77
C PRO A 106 5.22 -5.46 15.67
N SER A 107 5.82 -6.52 16.23
CA SER A 107 7.28 -6.71 16.19
C SER A 107 7.77 -7.05 14.78
N THR A 108 7.11 -7.98 14.09
CA THR A 108 7.47 -8.33 12.70
C THR A 108 7.26 -7.13 11.77
N ARG A 109 6.21 -6.33 11.98
CA ARG A 109 5.96 -5.06 11.27
C ARG A 109 7.10 -4.05 11.40
N SER A 110 7.50 -3.74 12.63
CA SER A 110 8.61 -2.82 12.91
C SER A 110 9.93 -3.32 12.31
N MET A 111 10.18 -4.63 12.41
CA MET A 111 11.34 -5.26 11.80
C MET A 111 11.32 -5.13 10.28
N MET A 112 10.18 -5.36 9.63
CA MET A 112 10.05 -5.23 8.18
C MET A 112 10.32 -3.81 7.69
N ASN A 113 9.76 -2.80 8.36
CA ASN A 113 10.05 -1.39 8.04
C ASN A 113 11.55 -1.10 8.14
N THR A 114 12.20 -1.59 9.20
CA THR A 114 13.66 -1.45 9.38
C THR A 114 14.44 -2.15 8.27
N ARG A 115 14.08 -3.40 7.93
CA ARG A 115 14.80 -4.18 6.91
C ARG A 115 14.65 -3.63 5.50
N CYS A 116 13.45 -3.19 5.12
CA CYS A 116 13.25 -2.51 3.84
C CYS A 116 14.02 -1.18 3.79
N LEU A 117 14.19 -0.52 4.93
CA LEU A 117 14.91 0.74 5.04
C LEU A 117 16.43 0.54 4.93
N ASP A 118 16.98 -0.42 5.67
CA ASP A 118 18.39 -0.84 5.60
C ASP A 118 18.78 -1.30 4.19
N ALA A 119 17.87 -1.98 3.49
CA ALA A 119 18.05 -2.41 2.11
C ALA A 119 17.94 -1.26 1.09
N GLY A 120 17.56 -0.05 1.52
CA GLY A 120 17.34 1.10 0.64
C GLY A 120 16.24 0.87 -0.38
N GLU A 121 15.21 0.08 -0.03
CA GLU A 121 14.09 -0.19 -0.94
C GLU A 121 13.45 1.13 -1.41
N ASP A 122 13.04 1.17 -2.67
CA ASP A 122 12.31 2.35 -3.13
C ASP A 122 10.89 2.35 -2.53
N PRO A 123 10.36 3.50 -2.08
CA PRO A 123 8.99 3.55 -1.57
C PRO A 123 7.92 3.02 -2.52
N ALA A 124 8.09 3.16 -3.84
CA ALA A 124 7.19 2.60 -4.83
C ALA A 124 7.24 1.06 -4.86
N VAL A 125 8.38 0.48 -4.51
CA VAL A 125 8.54 -0.96 -4.38
C VAL A 125 7.86 -1.48 -3.11
N VAL A 126 8.05 -0.80 -1.97
CA VAL A 126 7.37 -1.15 -0.71
C VAL A 126 5.86 -1.03 -0.85
N PHE A 127 5.38 -0.02 -1.58
CA PHE A 127 3.96 0.15 -1.93
C PHE A 127 3.37 -1.09 -2.61
N LYS A 128 4.08 -1.63 -3.62
CA LYS A 128 3.70 -2.85 -4.34
C LYS A 128 3.81 -4.11 -3.50
N ILE A 129 4.84 -4.22 -2.64
CA ILE A 129 4.95 -5.35 -1.70
C ILE A 129 3.72 -5.40 -0.79
N LEU A 130 3.26 -4.25 -0.33
CA LEU A 130 2.07 -4.11 0.51
C LEU A 130 0.77 -4.24 -0.31
N SER A 131 0.85 -4.47 -1.61
CA SER A 131 -0.27 -4.59 -2.55
C SER A 131 -1.23 -3.41 -2.49
N LEU A 132 -0.69 -2.21 -2.26
CA LEU A 132 -1.49 -0.98 -2.22
C LEU A 132 -1.94 -0.53 -3.63
N ASP A 133 -1.36 -1.09 -4.68
CA ASP A 133 -1.80 -0.96 -6.07
C ASP A 133 -2.97 -1.90 -6.41
N ASP A 134 -3.23 -2.92 -5.59
CA ASP A 134 -4.38 -3.83 -5.73
C ASP A 134 -5.63 -3.28 -5.01
N ALA A 135 -6.80 -3.33 -5.68
CA ALA A 135 -8.03 -2.75 -5.18
C ALA A 135 -8.61 -3.48 -3.95
N ILE A 136 -8.37 -4.79 -3.84
CA ILE A 136 -8.82 -5.63 -2.73
C ILE A 136 -7.98 -5.33 -1.49
N PHE A 137 -6.66 -5.29 -1.66
CA PHE A 137 -5.71 -5.18 -0.55
C PHE A 137 -5.47 -3.76 -0.05
N PHE A 138 -5.71 -2.76 -0.88
CA PHE A 138 -5.64 -1.36 -0.45
C PHE A 138 -6.60 -0.99 0.68
N LYS A 139 -7.72 -1.72 0.83
CA LYS A 139 -8.67 -1.53 1.93
C LYS A 139 -8.12 -1.97 3.28
N GLU A 140 -6.95 -2.62 3.31
CA GLU A 140 -6.28 -2.99 4.55
C GLU A 140 -5.57 -1.78 5.17
N LYS A 141 -6.20 -1.20 6.20
CA LYS A 141 -5.63 -0.13 7.03
C LYS A 141 -4.21 -0.44 7.53
N THR A 142 -3.90 -1.71 7.78
CA THR A 142 -2.57 -2.15 8.20
C THR A 142 -1.53 -1.92 7.11
N SER A 143 -1.78 -2.37 5.88
CA SER A 143 -0.83 -2.25 4.76
C SER A 143 -0.49 -0.79 4.49
N LEU A 144 -1.50 0.06 4.51
CA LEU A 144 -1.30 1.49 4.29
C LEU A 144 -0.55 2.17 5.43
N SER A 145 -0.88 1.85 6.69
CA SER A 145 -0.15 2.40 7.84
C SER A 145 1.32 1.97 7.88
N GLN A 146 1.62 0.74 7.43
CA GLN A 146 3.01 0.27 7.27
C GLN A 146 3.75 1.07 6.21
N TRP A 147 3.14 1.32 5.04
CA TRP A 147 3.77 2.13 4.00
C TRP A 147 4.02 3.57 4.46
N LEU A 148 3.11 4.15 5.23
CA LEU A 148 3.28 5.49 5.80
C LEU A 148 4.40 5.55 6.84
N ASP A 149 4.47 4.59 7.77
CA ASP A 149 5.56 4.50 8.75
C ASP A 149 6.91 4.32 8.05
N TYR A 150 6.98 3.45 7.05
CA TYR A 150 8.14 3.29 6.20
C TYR A 150 8.58 4.62 5.56
N MET A 151 7.63 5.33 4.95
CA MET A 151 7.87 6.62 4.30
C MET A 151 8.39 7.68 5.27
N THR A 152 7.87 7.74 6.49
CA THR A 152 8.34 8.65 7.54
C THR A 152 9.81 8.36 7.89
N LYS A 153 10.16 7.08 8.10
CA LYS A 153 11.54 6.67 8.40
C LYS A 153 12.48 6.89 7.21
N PHE A 154 12.04 6.55 6.00
CA PHE A 154 12.80 6.75 4.77
C PHE A 154 13.15 8.21 4.52
N ARG A 155 12.22 9.13 4.79
CA ARG A 155 12.46 10.58 4.70
C ARG A 155 13.47 11.07 5.73
N ALA A 156 13.35 10.62 6.97
CA ALA A 156 14.27 11.00 8.04
C ALA A 156 15.71 10.61 7.72
N GLN A 157 15.92 9.44 7.10
CA GLN A 157 17.24 8.99 6.69
C GLN A 157 17.78 9.66 5.40
N ASN A 158 16.91 10.00 4.45
CA ASN A 158 17.31 10.46 3.11
C ASN A 158 17.06 11.96 2.87
N GLY A 159 17.19 12.80 3.92
CA GLY A 159 16.72 14.19 3.98
C GLY A 159 16.92 15.09 2.73
N GLU A 160 17.96 14.87 1.93
CA GLU A 160 18.27 15.65 0.72
C GLU A 160 17.72 15.08 -0.61
N GLN A 161 17.28 13.82 -0.66
CA GLN A 161 16.78 13.18 -1.90
C GLN A 161 15.31 13.53 -2.22
N LYS A 162 14.92 14.79 -1.99
CA LYS A 162 13.54 15.29 -2.19
C LYS A 162 12.97 14.95 -3.56
N LYS A 163 13.80 15.02 -4.62
CA LYS A 163 13.38 14.74 -6.00
C LYS A 163 13.07 13.25 -6.22
N ARG A 164 13.94 12.34 -5.76
CA ARG A 164 13.73 10.88 -5.87
C ARG A 164 12.49 10.45 -5.09
N LEU A 165 12.37 10.93 -3.86
CA LEU A 165 11.21 10.70 -3.01
C LEU A 165 9.91 11.15 -3.70
N GLN A 166 9.92 12.33 -4.33
CA GLN A 166 8.77 12.84 -5.08
C GLN A 166 8.42 11.91 -6.25
N THR A 167 9.41 11.45 -7.02
CA THR A 167 9.19 10.47 -8.11
C THR A 167 8.61 9.14 -7.61
N SER A 168 9.10 8.60 -6.50
CA SER A 168 8.56 7.36 -5.92
C SER A 168 7.11 7.54 -5.46
N ILE A 169 6.80 8.68 -4.84
CA ILE A 169 5.44 9.04 -4.43
C ILE A 169 4.53 9.16 -5.65
N ASP A 170 4.93 9.94 -6.66
CA ASP A 170 4.14 10.11 -7.88
C ASP A 170 3.91 8.75 -8.56
N THR A 171 4.91 7.87 -8.61
CA THR A 171 4.78 6.51 -9.16
C THR A 171 3.78 5.65 -8.38
N SER A 172 3.85 5.64 -7.04
CA SER A 172 2.89 4.92 -6.20
C SER A 172 1.47 5.40 -6.45
N LEU A 173 1.28 6.71 -6.61
CA LEU A 173 -0.04 7.31 -6.68
C LEU A 173 -0.64 7.29 -8.07
N GLN A 174 0.19 7.29 -9.11
CA GLN A 174 -0.26 7.02 -10.47
C GLN A 174 -0.97 5.67 -10.57
N SER A 175 -0.51 4.66 -9.81
CA SER A 175 -1.20 3.36 -9.73
C SER A 175 -2.58 3.42 -9.06
N LEU A 176 -2.90 4.51 -8.38
CA LEU A 176 -4.20 4.76 -7.76
C LEU A 176 -5.14 5.60 -8.63
N GLU A 177 -4.70 6.14 -9.76
CA GLU A 177 -5.50 7.06 -10.59
C GLU A 177 -6.71 6.40 -11.23
N SER A 178 -6.70 5.09 -11.44
CA SER A 178 -7.83 4.33 -11.97
C SER A 178 -8.90 4.00 -10.91
N ARG A 179 -8.76 4.51 -9.68
CA ARG A 179 -9.63 4.18 -8.56
C ARG A 179 -10.74 5.23 -8.37
N PRO A 180 -11.83 4.86 -7.66
CA PRO A 180 -12.82 5.83 -7.25
C PRO A 180 -12.14 6.97 -6.49
N THR A 181 -12.27 8.15 -7.06
CA THR A 181 -11.60 9.37 -6.59
C THR A 181 -12.07 9.78 -5.19
N ASP A 182 -13.27 9.37 -4.78
CA ASP A 182 -13.89 9.64 -3.49
C ASP A 182 -13.19 8.86 -2.36
N GLU A 183 -12.90 7.58 -2.58
CA GLU A 183 -12.06 6.79 -1.68
C GLU A 183 -10.68 7.44 -1.53
N MET A 184 -10.07 7.92 -2.62
CA MET A 184 -8.74 8.56 -2.58
C MET A 184 -8.75 9.89 -1.81
N ALA A 185 -9.78 10.71 -2.00
CA ALA A 185 -9.92 11.97 -1.28
C ALA A 185 -9.98 11.78 0.25
N ALA A 186 -10.80 10.83 0.70
CA ALA A 186 -10.94 10.50 2.12
C ALA A 186 -9.68 9.84 2.67
N LEU A 187 -9.01 9.02 1.87
CA LEU A 187 -7.72 8.44 2.20
C LEU A 187 -6.67 9.51 2.48
N PHE A 188 -6.46 10.44 1.54
CA PHE A 188 -5.48 11.50 1.70
C PHE A 188 -5.84 12.44 2.86
N GLN A 189 -7.12 12.69 3.10
CA GLN A 189 -7.55 13.42 4.30
C GLN A 189 -7.06 12.74 5.58
N SER A 190 -7.13 11.41 5.66
CA SER A 190 -6.69 10.67 6.83
C SER A 190 -5.17 10.81 7.08
N PHE A 191 -4.39 10.95 6.00
CA PHE A 191 -2.94 11.10 6.09
C PHE A 191 -2.49 12.48 6.55
N LYS A 192 -3.34 13.51 6.44
CA LYS A 192 -3.00 14.85 6.91
C LYS A 192 -2.73 14.89 8.42
N ALA A 193 -3.32 13.96 9.18
CA ALA A 193 -3.05 13.79 10.61
C ALA A 193 -1.77 12.99 10.92
N THR A 194 -1.08 12.46 9.91
CA THR A 194 0.16 11.68 10.09
C THR A 194 1.37 12.61 10.06
N GLN A 195 2.21 12.55 11.09
CA GLN A 195 3.40 13.39 11.22
C GLN A 195 4.27 13.30 9.96
N GLY A 196 4.62 14.45 9.39
CA GLY A 196 5.46 14.55 8.20
C GLY A 196 4.74 14.25 6.87
N MET A 197 3.46 13.87 6.87
CA MET A 197 2.70 13.56 5.65
C MET A 197 1.80 14.70 5.17
N GLU A 198 1.50 15.66 6.03
CA GLU A 198 0.54 16.74 5.78
C GLU A 198 0.70 17.42 4.41
N ASN A 199 1.91 17.90 4.10
CA ASN A 199 2.18 18.61 2.85
C ASN A 199 1.92 17.74 1.61
N ILE A 200 2.28 16.46 1.66
CA ILE A 200 2.12 15.56 0.52
C ILE A 200 0.68 15.08 0.43
N ALA A 201 0.07 14.66 1.53
CA ALA A 201 -1.34 14.32 1.60
C ALA A 201 -2.23 15.46 1.08
N SER A 202 -1.95 16.72 1.48
CA SER A 202 -2.69 17.89 0.99
C SER A 202 -2.51 18.12 -0.50
N LYS A 203 -1.28 17.99 -1.03
CA LYS A 203 -1.03 18.11 -2.48
C LYS A 203 -1.80 17.07 -3.29
N LEU A 204 -1.83 15.82 -2.81
CA LEU A 204 -2.50 14.72 -3.50
C LEU A 204 -4.01 14.83 -3.44
N GLN A 205 -4.54 15.16 -2.27
CA GLN A 205 -5.95 15.49 -2.12
C GLN A 205 -6.36 16.66 -3.03
N SER A 206 -5.52 17.70 -3.10
CA SER A 206 -5.79 18.85 -3.96
C SER A 206 -5.80 18.49 -5.45
N ARG A 207 -4.96 17.54 -5.90
CA ARG A 207 -5.03 17.00 -7.28
C ARG A 207 -6.36 16.30 -7.54
N VAL A 208 -6.83 15.45 -6.63
CA VAL A 208 -8.15 14.79 -6.73
C VAL A 208 -9.26 15.84 -6.83
N PHE A 209 -9.23 16.84 -5.95
CA PHE A 209 -10.22 17.92 -5.93
C PHE A 209 -10.18 18.76 -7.21
N THR A 210 -9.00 19.13 -7.71
CA THR A 210 -8.88 19.85 -8.97
C THR A 210 -9.45 19.06 -10.14
N ASN A 211 -9.22 17.74 -10.18
CA ASN A 211 -9.81 16.89 -11.21
C ASN A 211 -11.34 16.86 -11.13
N TRP A 212 -11.91 16.83 -9.92
CA TRP A 212 -13.36 16.93 -9.73
C TRP A 212 -13.93 18.25 -10.22
N ILE A 213 -13.32 19.37 -9.80
CA ILE A 213 -13.82 20.69 -10.19
C ILE A 213 -13.68 20.88 -11.71
N ASN A 214 -12.60 20.39 -12.31
CA ASN A 214 -12.41 20.45 -13.77
C ASN A 214 -13.36 19.51 -14.55
N SER A 215 -14.03 18.58 -13.86
CA SER A 215 -15.06 17.72 -14.42
C SER A 215 -16.47 18.18 -13.99
N ASP A 216 -16.60 19.45 -13.58
CA ASP A 216 -17.83 20.11 -13.18
C ASP A 216 -18.58 19.44 -12.01
N PHE A 217 -17.87 18.70 -11.15
CA PHE A 217 -18.46 18.17 -9.93
C PHE A 217 -18.60 19.26 -8.86
N ASP A 218 -19.84 19.51 -8.45
CA ASP A 218 -20.14 20.46 -7.38
C ASP A 218 -19.96 19.86 -5.96
N PRO A 219 -19.80 20.70 -4.91
CA PRO A 219 -19.71 20.28 -3.51
C PRO A 219 -20.85 19.37 -3.02
N VAL A 220 -22.08 19.56 -3.48
CA VAL A 220 -23.24 18.75 -3.06
C VAL A 220 -23.13 17.34 -3.65
N HIS A 221 -22.73 17.22 -4.92
CA HIS A 221 -22.51 15.96 -5.58
C HIS A 221 -21.43 15.14 -4.87
N ILE A 222 -20.27 15.74 -4.60
CA ILE A 222 -19.16 15.07 -3.92
C ILE A 222 -19.52 14.64 -2.50
N VAL A 223 -20.27 15.46 -1.75
CA VAL A 223 -20.76 15.07 -0.41
C VAL A 223 -21.61 13.80 -0.48
N LYS A 224 -22.45 13.66 -1.51
CA LYS A 224 -23.26 12.46 -1.69
C LYS A 224 -22.40 11.23 -1.96
N GLN A 225 -21.36 11.35 -2.78
CA GLN A 225 -20.39 10.28 -3.03
C GLN A 225 -19.65 9.88 -1.74
N LEU A 226 -19.09 10.86 -1.02
CA LEU A 226 -18.33 10.62 0.21
C LEU A 226 -19.19 10.00 1.33
N LYS A 227 -20.49 10.32 1.39
CA LYS A 227 -21.44 9.68 2.32
C LYS A 227 -21.79 8.24 1.95
N GLY A 228 -21.58 7.84 0.69
CA GLY A 228 -21.75 6.47 0.24
C GLY A 228 -20.60 5.54 0.63
N LEU A 229 -19.51 6.07 1.17
CA LEU A 229 -18.36 5.29 1.60
C LEU A 229 -18.69 4.46 2.86
N PRO A 230 -18.17 3.21 2.97
CA PRO A 230 -18.48 2.38 4.14
C PRO A 230 -17.84 2.94 5.42
N GLU A 231 -18.65 3.11 6.47
CA GLU A 231 -18.21 3.67 7.76
C GLU A 231 -17.10 2.86 8.45
N SER A 232 -17.00 1.56 8.15
CA SER A 232 -15.92 0.69 8.63
C SER A 232 -14.53 1.16 8.21
N TYR A 233 -14.44 1.91 7.09
CA TYR A 233 -13.20 2.45 6.56
C TYR A 233 -13.09 3.96 6.76
N PHE A 234 -14.21 4.68 6.62
CA PHE A 234 -14.24 6.15 6.65
C PHE A 234 -15.26 6.64 7.67
N SER A 235 -14.78 7.09 8.83
CA SER A 235 -15.67 7.58 9.88
C SER A 235 -16.45 8.82 9.42
N PRO A 236 -17.64 9.10 9.98
CA PRO A 236 -18.38 10.32 9.67
C PRO A 236 -17.56 11.60 9.87
N SER A 237 -16.65 11.62 10.85
CA SER A 237 -15.72 12.73 11.07
C SER A 237 -14.70 12.88 9.93
N LEU A 238 -14.18 11.78 9.39
CA LEU A 238 -13.27 11.81 8.25
C LEU A 238 -13.97 12.28 6.97
N THR A 239 -15.18 11.79 6.74
CA THR A 239 -16.06 12.23 5.64
C THR A 239 -16.38 13.72 5.74
N TYR A 240 -16.68 14.22 6.95
CA TYR A 240 -16.88 15.64 7.21
C TYR A 240 -15.64 16.46 6.87
N LYS A 241 -14.46 16.09 7.38
CA LYS A 241 -13.21 16.81 7.12
C LYS A 241 -12.85 16.84 5.63
N THR A 242 -13.14 15.75 4.92
CA THR A 242 -12.91 15.65 3.46
C THR A 242 -13.86 16.58 2.71
N THR A 243 -15.13 16.62 3.13
CA THR A 243 -16.16 17.52 2.59
C THR A 243 -15.76 18.99 2.78
N GLU A 244 -15.35 19.35 4.00
CA GLU A 244 -14.90 20.69 4.34
C GLU A 244 -13.69 21.10 3.48
N ALA A 245 -12.68 20.23 3.38
CA ALA A 245 -11.50 20.49 2.55
C ALA A 245 -11.86 20.70 1.07
N PHE A 246 -12.79 19.91 0.53
CA PHE A 246 -13.23 20.07 -0.87
C PHE A 246 -13.96 21.39 -1.09
N ALA A 247 -14.92 21.72 -0.22
CA ALA A 247 -15.71 22.95 -0.32
C ALA A 247 -14.82 24.21 -0.22
N LEU A 248 -13.80 24.19 0.65
CA LEU A 248 -12.82 25.28 0.76
C LEU A 248 -11.99 25.42 -0.52
N GLN A 249 -11.52 24.32 -1.11
CA GLN A 249 -10.79 24.37 -2.38
C GLN A 249 -11.67 24.84 -3.53
N TYR A 250 -12.93 24.43 -3.57
CA TYR A 250 -13.92 24.90 -4.55
C TYR A 250 -14.13 26.42 -4.41
N ALA A 251 -14.40 26.90 -3.19
CA ALA A 251 -14.62 28.31 -2.89
C ALA A 251 -13.39 29.18 -3.21
N THR A 252 -12.17 28.64 -3.07
CA THR A 252 -10.93 29.33 -3.45
C THR A 252 -10.92 29.72 -4.92
N ARG A 253 -11.48 28.89 -5.83
CA ARG A 253 -11.62 29.26 -7.26
C ARG A 253 -12.62 30.39 -7.47
N ASN A 254 -13.60 30.51 -6.59
CA ASN A 254 -14.68 31.51 -6.65
C ASN A 254 -14.33 32.81 -5.90
N GLY A 255 -13.08 32.96 -5.44
CA GLY A 255 -12.55 34.19 -4.85
C GLY A 255 -12.57 34.25 -3.32
N GLU A 256 -11.81 35.21 -2.78
CA GLU A 256 -11.54 35.34 -1.34
C GLU A 256 -12.81 35.57 -0.51
N LYS A 257 -13.77 36.34 -1.03
CA LYS A 257 -15.05 36.60 -0.35
C LYS A 257 -15.84 35.31 -0.15
N THR A 258 -15.88 34.45 -1.16
CA THR A 258 -16.55 33.16 -1.13
C THR A 258 -15.87 32.22 -0.15
N LEU A 259 -14.53 32.16 -0.20
CA LEU A 259 -13.74 31.37 0.75
C LEU A 259 -14.03 31.73 2.21
N LYS A 260 -13.95 33.02 2.58
CA LYS A 260 -14.22 33.48 3.95
C LYS A 260 -15.63 33.13 4.42
N LYS A 261 -16.64 33.31 3.56
CA LYS A 261 -18.02 32.92 3.86
C LYS A 261 -18.14 31.43 4.14
N VAL A 262 -17.48 30.59 3.35
CA VAL A 262 -17.49 29.13 3.53
C VAL A 262 -16.78 28.71 4.83
N GLU A 263 -15.63 29.31 5.14
CA GLU A 263 -14.90 29.09 6.41
C GLU A 263 -15.77 29.41 7.63
N GLU A 264 -16.43 30.57 7.64
CA GLU A 264 -17.33 30.97 8.73
C GLU A 264 -18.49 30.00 8.93
N LEU A 265 -19.07 29.50 7.84
CA LEU A 265 -20.21 28.58 7.89
C LEU A 265 -19.78 27.19 8.41
N PHE A 266 -18.60 26.69 8.03
CA PHE A 266 -18.06 25.46 8.61
C PHE A 266 -17.70 25.63 10.09
N ALA A 267 -17.15 26.77 10.50
CA ALA A 267 -16.88 27.07 11.90
C ALA A 267 -18.16 27.06 12.77
N LYS A 268 -19.29 27.45 12.19
CA LYS A 268 -20.63 27.40 12.81
C LYS A 268 -21.34 26.04 12.67
N GLN A 269 -20.69 25.03 12.08
CA GLN A 269 -21.25 23.72 11.75
C GLN A 269 -22.47 23.78 10.80
N GLU A 270 -22.59 24.84 10.00
CA GLU A 270 -23.68 25.04 9.05
C GLU A 270 -23.37 24.41 7.67
N THR A 271 -23.02 23.11 7.65
CA THR A 271 -22.47 22.42 6.46
C THR A 271 -23.30 22.62 5.19
N LYS A 272 -24.64 22.51 5.26
CA LYS A 272 -25.49 22.70 4.07
C LYS A 272 -25.37 24.11 3.48
N LYS A 273 -25.32 25.13 4.35
CA LYS A 273 -25.15 26.52 3.93
C LYS A 273 -23.74 26.76 3.40
N ALA A 274 -22.73 26.15 4.00
CA ALA A 274 -21.34 26.24 3.53
C ALA A 274 -21.19 25.68 2.11
N LEU A 275 -21.78 24.52 1.83
CA LEU A 275 -21.78 23.90 0.50
C LEU A 275 -22.50 24.77 -0.54
N ALA A 276 -23.67 25.32 -0.19
CA ALA A 276 -24.39 26.27 -1.05
C ALA A 276 -23.56 27.52 -1.34
N ALA A 277 -22.97 28.12 -0.29
CA ALA A 277 -22.13 29.30 -0.42
C ALA A 277 -20.87 29.06 -1.27
N ALA A 278 -20.32 27.84 -1.29
CA ALA A 278 -19.20 27.50 -2.15
C ALA A 278 -19.59 27.50 -3.64
N MET A 279 -20.84 27.17 -3.97
CA MET A 279 -21.36 27.10 -5.34
C MET A 279 -21.88 28.44 -5.87
N ASP A 280 -22.30 29.34 -4.99
CA ASP A 280 -22.78 30.67 -5.39
C ASP A 280 -21.66 31.45 -6.07
N GLU A 281 -21.63 31.40 -7.41
CA GLU A 281 -21.03 32.46 -8.20
C GLU A 281 -21.72 33.77 -7.83
N TYR A 282 -20.89 34.78 -7.65
CA TYR A 282 -21.28 36.17 -7.63
C TYR A 282 -21.99 36.47 -8.97
N ASN A 283 -23.31 36.30 -9.02
CA ASN A 283 -24.18 36.90 -10.03
C ASN A 283 -24.08 38.42 -9.87
N ASP A 284 -22.97 38.98 -10.35
CA ASP A 284 -22.80 40.40 -10.62
C ASP A 284 -22.85 40.59 -12.14
N PHE A 285 -24.02 40.25 -12.68
CA PHE A 285 -24.52 40.77 -13.96
C PHE A 285 -25.83 41.52 -13.71
N SER A 286 -25.86 42.33 -12.64
CA SER A 286 -26.77 43.47 -12.55
C SER A 286 -25.93 44.75 -12.55
N ASP A 287 -25.37 45.09 -13.71
CA ASP A 287 -25.18 46.46 -14.21
C ASP A 287 -24.14 46.47 -15.35
N ARG A 288 -24.62 46.21 -16.58
CA ARG A 288 -24.24 46.89 -17.83
C ARG A 288 -25.12 46.46 -18.99
#